data_AF-A0A2V6B597-F1
#
_entry.id   AF-A0A2V6B597-F1
#
_cell.length_a   1.000
_cell.length_b   1.000
_cell.length_c   1.000
_cell.angle_alpha   90.00
_cell.angle_beta   90.00
_cell.angle_gamma   90.00
#
_symmetry.space_group_name_H-M   'P 1'
#
loop_
_entity.id
_entity.type
_entity.pdbx_description
1 polymer ?
#
loop_
_entity_poly.entity_id
_entity_poly.type
_entity_poly.pdbx_seq_one_letter_code
_entity_poly.pdbx_strand_id
1 'polypeptide(L)'
;MNTEKAQLSAHDYIASINEGFAEAKRFGTTTIANLTAFPKLIPHIHAPIRTWWFAELIDVRAPEGANELVDSALEALDQTENWGLAPHALFTASENVYCLCEEIAHRENILLTTHLAESRE
;
A
#
# COMPACT_ATOMS: atom_id res chain seq x y z
N MET A 1 12.18 1.34 -10.93
CA MET A 1 12.49 2.06 -9.69
C MET A 1 13.37 3.25 -10.06
N ASN A 2 13.04 4.47 -9.59
CA ASN A 2 13.87 5.66 -9.83
C ASN A 2 15.24 5.44 -9.17
N THR A 3 16.34 5.76 -9.86
CA THR A 3 17.73 5.57 -9.42
C THR A 3 18.02 6.22 -8.06
N GLU A 4 17.37 7.35 -7.78
CA GLU A 4 17.48 8.07 -6.50
C GLU A 4 16.81 7.31 -5.35
N LYS A 5 15.63 6.72 -5.58
CA LYS A 5 14.90 5.93 -4.56
C LYS A 5 15.55 4.57 -4.29
N ALA A 6 16.39 4.08 -5.21
CA ALA A 6 17.08 2.81 -5.08
C ALA A 6 18.17 2.82 -3.99
N GLN A 7 18.62 4.00 -3.56
CA GLN A 7 19.63 4.16 -2.52
C GLN A 7 19.04 4.23 -1.10
N LEU A 8 17.71 4.38 -0.98
CA LEU A 8 17.04 4.51 0.30
C LEU A 8 16.96 3.17 1.01
N SER A 9 17.42 3.14 2.26
CA SER A 9 17.30 1.99 3.15
C SER A 9 15.91 1.90 3.75
N ALA A 10 15.56 0.74 4.32
CA ALA A 10 14.34 0.58 5.10
C ALA A 10 14.24 1.60 6.26
N HIS A 11 15.39 1.97 6.85
CA HIS A 11 15.44 2.97 7.91
C HIS A 11 15.00 4.36 7.41
N ASP A 12 15.42 4.74 6.20
CA ASP A 12 15.06 6.03 5.61
C ASP A 12 13.55 6.11 5.34
N TYR A 13 12.94 5.02 4.86
CA TYR A 13 11.48 4.92 4.71
C TYR A 13 10.76 5.05 6.05
N ILE A 14 11.19 4.29 7.07
CA ILE A 14 10.55 4.34 8.40
C ILE A 14 10.65 5.75 9.01
N ALA A 15 11.83 6.37 8.94
CA ALA A 15 12.04 7.72 9.44
C ALA A 15 11.13 8.73 8.73
N SER A 16 11.12 8.71 7.40
CA SER A 16 10.29 9.62 6.59
C SER A 16 8.79 9.45 6.85
N ILE A 17 8.31 8.20 6.98
CA ILE A 17 6.89 7.94 7.27
C ILE A 17 6.52 8.46 8.67
N ASN A 18 7.36 8.22 9.67
CA ASN A 18 7.12 8.71 11.04
C ASN A 18 7.10 10.26 11.09
N GLU A 19 7.98 10.94 10.35
CA GLU A 19 7.98 12.40 10.22
C GLU A 19 6.67 12.90 9.56
N GLY A 20 6.23 12.25 8.47
CA GLY A 20 4.97 12.58 7.80
C GLY A 20 3.75 12.43 8.71
N PHE A 21 3.70 11.39 9.54
CA PHE A 21 2.66 11.22 10.55
C PHE A 21 2.68 12.32 11.62
N ALA A 22 3.86 12.69 12.11
CA ALA A 22 4.01 13.76 13.09
C ALA A 22 3.52 15.10 12.52
N GLU A 23 3.84 15.39 11.26
CA GLU A 23 3.36 16.58 10.56
C GLU A 23 1.85 16.56 10.34
N ALA A 24 1.29 15.46 9.85
CA ALA A 24 -0.14 15.32 9.62
C ALA A 24 -0.93 15.55 10.91
N LYS A 25 -0.48 14.98 12.03
CA LYS A 25 -1.07 15.20 13.34
C LYS A 25 -0.96 16.66 13.78
N ARG A 26 0.19 17.31 13.59
CA ARG A 26 0.42 18.73 13.91
C ARG A 26 -0.59 19.64 13.22
N PHE A 27 -1.00 19.33 12.00
CA PHE A 27 -1.96 20.11 11.22
C PHE A 27 -3.42 19.63 11.33
N GLY A 28 -3.72 18.74 12.27
CA GLY A 28 -5.09 18.35 12.61
C GLY A 28 -5.66 17.20 11.78
N THR A 29 -4.86 16.51 10.96
CA THR A 29 -5.29 15.26 10.33
C THR A 29 -5.54 14.22 11.43
N THR A 30 -6.75 13.65 11.44
CA THR A 30 -7.15 12.66 12.45
C THR A 30 -7.19 11.23 11.91
N THR A 31 -7.23 11.07 10.59
CA THR A 31 -7.22 9.77 9.91
C THR A 31 -6.42 9.86 8.60
N ILE A 32 -5.61 8.84 8.31
CA ILE A 32 -4.89 8.67 7.04
C ILE A 32 -5.27 7.34 6.40
N ALA A 33 -5.47 7.34 5.08
CA ALA A 33 -5.42 6.13 4.25
C ALA A 33 -4.05 6.11 3.55
N ASN A 34 -3.16 5.23 4.02
CA ASN A 34 -1.77 5.19 3.58
C ASN A 34 -1.55 4.02 2.60
N LEU A 35 -1.26 4.34 1.34
CA LEU A 35 -0.79 3.36 0.36
C LEU A 35 0.71 3.12 0.57
N THR A 36 1.14 1.86 0.62
CA THR A 36 2.53 1.48 0.85
C THR A 36 2.98 0.39 -0.10
N ALA A 37 4.10 0.63 -0.78
CA ALA A 37 4.81 -0.38 -1.57
C ALA A 37 5.60 -1.37 -0.69
N PHE A 38 5.75 -1.10 0.61
CA PHE A 38 6.52 -1.94 1.54
C PHE A 38 5.71 -2.26 2.81
N PRO A 39 4.66 -3.10 2.73
CA PRO A 39 3.82 -3.42 3.89
C PRO A 39 4.61 -4.04 5.07
N LYS A 40 5.71 -4.76 4.79
CA LYS A 40 6.59 -5.35 5.82
C LYS A 40 7.23 -4.32 6.77
N LEU A 41 7.21 -3.03 6.44
CA LEU A 41 7.72 -1.97 7.30
C LEU A 41 6.69 -1.47 8.32
N ILE A 42 5.40 -1.76 8.12
CA ILE A 42 4.29 -1.29 8.99
C ILE A 42 4.55 -1.56 10.48
N PRO A 43 5.01 -2.75 10.91
CA PRO A 43 5.27 -3.03 12.33
C PRO A 43 6.31 -2.11 12.99
N HIS A 44 7.14 -1.42 12.21
CA HIS A 44 8.18 -0.52 12.68
C HIS A 44 7.79 0.96 12.63
N ILE A 45 6.56 1.27 12.21
CA ILE A 45 6.05 2.63 12.06
C ILE A 45 5.17 2.99 13.26
N HIS A 46 5.38 4.18 13.81
CA HIS A 46 4.52 4.74 14.84
C HIS A 46 3.44 5.61 14.18
N ALA A 47 2.22 5.10 14.07
CA ALA A 47 1.06 5.85 13.58
C ALA A 47 0.31 6.53 14.76
N PRO A 48 0.50 7.84 15.02
CA PRO A 48 -0.06 8.53 16.18
C PRO A 48 -1.52 8.99 15.97
N ILE A 49 -2.11 8.64 14.81
CA ILE A 49 -3.46 8.95 14.36
C ILE A 49 -4.05 7.72 13.68
N ARG A 50 -5.38 7.66 13.55
CA ARG A 50 -6.06 6.51 12.93
C ARG A 50 -5.52 6.31 11.52
N THR A 51 -5.09 5.09 11.21
CA THR A 51 -4.46 4.82 9.93
C THR A 51 -5.08 3.57 9.32
N TRP A 52 -5.43 3.67 8.05
CA TRP A 52 -5.72 2.53 7.19
C TRP A 52 -4.51 2.24 6.31
N TRP A 53 -4.05 1.00 6.30
CA TRP A 53 -2.87 0.57 5.55
C TRP A 53 -3.28 -0.20 4.30
N PHE A 54 -2.90 0.31 3.14
CA PHE A 54 -3.18 -0.33 1.86
C PHE A 54 -1.87 -0.83 1.23
N ALA A 55 -1.76 -2.14 1.01
CA ALA A 55 -0.65 -2.67 0.23
C ALA A 55 -0.83 -2.28 -1.24
N GLU A 56 0.13 -1.55 -1.79
CA GLU A 56 0.12 -1.09 -3.17
C GLU A 56 0.67 -2.18 -4.10
N LEU A 57 -0.13 -2.57 -5.09
CA LEU A 57 0.14 -3.71 -5.96
C LEU A 57 0.35 -3.24 -7.41
N ILE A 58 1.53 -3.55 -7.95
CA ILE A 58 1.95 -3.22 -9.31
C ILE A 58 2.58 -4.45 -9.94
N ASP A 59 2.03 -4.96 -11.03
CA ASP A 59 2.49 -6.17 -11.72
C ASP A 59 2.69 -5.99 -13.24
N VAL A 60 2.54 -4.79 -13.80
CA VAL A 60 2.64 -4.53 -15.27
C VAL A 60 3.92 -5.06 -15.94
N ARG A 61 4.99 -5.31 -15.17
CA ARG A 61 6.24 -5.87 -15.69
C ARG A 61 6.33 -7.40 -15.62
N ALA A 62 5.47 -8.04 -14.82
CA ALA A 62 5.43 -9.48 -14.58
C ALA A 62 4.01 -9.90 -14.13
N PRO A 63 2.99 -9.75 -15.00
CA PRO A 63 1.59 -10.02 -14.64
C PRO A 63 1.31 -11.49 -14.30
N GLU A 64 2.18 -12.40 -14.76
CA GLU A 64 2.14 -13.82 -14.38
C GLU A 64 2.34 -14.07 -12.87
N GLY A 65 2.96 -13.12 -12.17
CA GLY A 65 3.25 -13.20 -10.73
C GLY A 65 2.17 -12.60 -9.82
N ALA A 66 0.97 -12.37 -10.33
CA ALA A 66 -0.11 -11.68 -9.59
C ALA A 66 -0.50 -12.41 -8.29
N ASN A 67 -0.56 -13.74 -8.29
CA ASN A 67 -0.89 -14.51 -7.09
C ASN A 67 0.19 -14.33 -6.01
N GLU A 68 1.45 -14.51 -6.37
CA GLU A 68 2.57 -14.37 -5.44
C GLU A 68 2.68 -12.95 -4.89
N LEU A 69 2.39 -11.94 -5.71
CA LEU A 69 2.34 -10.54 -5.31
C LEU A 69 1.26 -10.30 -4.25
N VAL A 70 0.04 -10.78 -4.50
CA VAL A 70 -1.09 -10.63 -3.56
C VAL A 70 -0.83 -11.42 -2.27
N ASP A 71 -0.37 -12.68 -2.37
CA ASP A 71 -0.06 -13.51 -1.21
C ASP A 71 1.02 -12.87 -0.34
N SER A 72 2.09 -12.34 -0.95
CA SER A 72 3.15 -11.63 -0.22
C SER A 72 2.64 -10.38 0.49
N ALA A 73 1.67 -9.68 -0.08
CA ALA A 73 1.03 -8.53 0.54
C ALA A 73 0.16 -8.94 1.73
N LEU A 74 -0.60 -10.02 1.61
CA LEU A 74 -1.42 -10.57 2.70
C LEU A 74 -0.55 -11.04 3.87
N GLU A 75 0.52 -11.79 3.60
CA GLU A 75 1.47 -12.22 4.62
C GLU A 75 2.07 -11.04 5.40
N ALA A 76 2.38 -9.95 4.68
CA ALA A 76 2.94 -8.75 5.28
C ALA A 76 1.91 -7.94 6.09
N LEU A 77 0.61 -8.12 5.82
CA LEU A 77 -0.50 -7.43 6.49
C LEU A 77 -1.18 -8.26 7.59
N ASP A 78 -0.84 -9.53 7.76
CA ASP A 78 -1.52 -10.50 8.66
C ASP A 78 -1.83 -9.97 10.08
N GLN A 79 -0.93 -9.18 10.66
CA GLN A 79 -1.07 -8.62 12.01
C GLN A 79 -1.37 -7.10 12.01
N THR A 80 -1.69 -6.53 10.86
CA THR A 80 -1.99 -5.10 10.71
C THR A 80 -3.46 -4.85 10.93
N GLU A 81 -3.81 -3.94 11.84
CA GLU A 81 -5.19 -3.47 11.97
C GLU A 81 -5.55 -2.45 10.87
N ASN A 82 -6.84 -2.34 10.53
CA ASN A 82 -7.35 -1.38 9.54
C ASN A 82 -6.58 -1.47 8.21
N TRP A 83 -6.67 -2.60 7.53
CA TRP A 83 -5.91 -2.82 6.31
C TRP A 83 -6.81 -2.99 5.08
N GLY A 84 -6.19 -2.89 3.91
CA GLY A 84 -6.81 -3.08 2.62
C GLY A 84 -5.79 -3.35 1.52
N LEU A 85 -6.26 -3.51 0.30
CA LEU A 85 -5.43 -3.70 -0.88
C LEU A 85 -5.61 -2.53 -1.85
N ALA A 86 -4.53 -2.16 -2.53
CA ALA A 86 -4.54 -1.12 -3.53
C ALA A 86 -3.89 -1.60 -4.83
N PRO A 87 -4.64 -2.25 -5.75
CA PRO A 87 -4.22 -2.29 -7.14
C PRO A 87 -3.90 -0.86 -7.59
N HIS A 88 -2.65 -0.60 -7.99
CA HIS A 88 -2.15 0.78 -8.10
C HIS A 88 -2.98 1.62 -9.08
N ALA A 89 -3.09 1.17 -10.33
CA ALA A 89 -3.86 1.83 -11.38
C ALA A 89 -4.12 0.87 -12.54
N LEU A 90 -5.13 1.17 -13.36
CA LEU A 90 -5.55 0.35 -14.51
C LEU A 90 -4.44 0.09 -15.54
N PHE A 91 -3.44 0.97 -15.63
CA PHE A 91 -2.31 0.83 -16.57
C PHE A 91 -1.06 0.19 -15.94
N THR A 92 -1.12 -0.18 -14.65
CA THR A 92 0.01 -0.74 -13.89
C THR A 92 -0.30 -2.03 -13.13
N ALA A 93 -1.58 -2.33 -12.91
CA ALA A 93 -2.07 -3.53 -12.27
C ALA A 93 -2.95 -4.29 -13.26
N SER A 94 -2.68 -5.59 -13.43
CA SER A 94 -3.42 -6.45 -14.34
C SER A 94 -4.84 -6.71 -13.85
N GLU A 95 -5.72 -7.12 -14.77
CA GLU A 95 -7.07 -7.59 -14.44
C GLU A 95 -7.06 -8.67 -13.35
N ASN A 96 -6.08 -9.58 -13.39
CA ASN A 96 -5.96 -10.66 -12.42
C ASN A 96 -5.71 -10.12 -11.00
N VAL A 97 -4.87 -9.09 -10.84
CA VAL A 97 -4.67 -8.44 -9.53
C VAL A 97 -5.98 -7.82 -9.02
N TYR A 98 -6.76 -7.16 -9.89
CA TYR A 98 -8.06 -6.62 -9.51
C TYR A 98 -9.05 -7.72 -9.06
N CYS A 99 -9.16 -8.82 -9.82
CA CYS A 99 -10.04 -9.94 -9.46
C CYS A 99 -9.64 -10.55 -8.11
N LEU A 100 -8.34 -10.84 -7.90
CA LEU A 100 -7.86 -11.37 -6.62
C LEU A 100 -8.17 -10.42 -5.46
N CYS A 101 -7.94 -9.12 -5.64
CA CYS A 101 -8.24 -8.12 -4.61
C CYS A 101 -9.74 -8.04 -4.31
N GLU A 102 -10.61 -8.13 -5.30
CA GLU A 102 -12.07 -8.16 -5.12
C GLU A 102 -12.50 -9.39 -4.32
N GLU A 103 -12.02 -10.58 -4.70
CA GLU A 103 -12.33 -11.83 -4.00
C GLU A 103 -11.92 -11.78 -2.52
N ILE A 104 -10.71 -11.28 -2.24
CA ILE A 104 -10.22 -11.10 -0.87
C ILE A 104 -11.03 -10.04 -0.14
N ALA A 105 -11.35 -8.91 -0.79
CA ALA A 105 -12.16 -7.85 -0.18
C ALA A 105 -13.52 -8.35 0.29
N HIS A 106 -14.17 -9.19 -0.53
CA HIS A 106 -15.42 -9.83 -0.16
C HIS A 106 -15.25 -10.85 0.97
N ARG A 107 -14.19 -11.66 0.94
CA ARG A 107 -13.96 -12.72 1.94
C ARG A 107 -13.60 -12.17 3.31
N GLU A 108 -12.71 -11.18 3.37
CA GLU A 108 -12.13 -10.63 4.60
C GLU A 108 -12.83 -9.34 5.07
N ASN A 109 -13.78 -8.82 4.27
CA ASN A 109 -14.47 -7.54 4.53
C ASN A 109 -13.48 -6.38 4.73
N ILE A 110 -12.49 -6.29 3.84
CA ILE A 110 -11.48 -5.23 3.81
C ILE A 110 -11.81 -4.18 2.74
N LEU A 111 -11.13 -3.03 2.82
CA LEU A 111 -11.30 -1.94 1.85
C LEU A 111 -10.38 -2.10 0.64
N LEU A 112 -10.81 -1.56 -0.50
CA LEU A 112 -10.02 -1.42 -1.71
C LEU A 112 -9.88 0.06 -2.10
N THR A 113 -8.75 0.39 -2.72
CA THR A 113 -8.54 1.70 -3.35
C THR A 113 -7.67 1.57 -4.60
N THR A 114 -7.73 2.54 -5.51
CA THR A 114 -6.93 2.55 -6.75
C THR A 114 -6.80 3.98 -7.23
N HIS A 115 -5.70 4.30 -7.90
CA HIS A 115 -5.61 5.51 -8.69
C HIS A 115 -6.48 5.35 -9.94
N LEU A 116 -7.24 6.39 -10.28
CA LEU A 116 -8.13 6.39 -11.44
C LEU A 116 -8.11 7.77 -12.10
N ALA A 117 -7.84 7.80 -13.41
CA ALA A 117 -7.82 9.02 -14.22
C ALA A 117 -6.97 10.15 -13.60
N GLU A 118 -5.80 9.79 -13.04
CA GLU A 118 -4.88 10.75 -12.39
C GLU A 118 -4.29 11.75 -13.41
N SER A 119 -4.00 11.27 -14.61
CA SER A 119 -3.55 12.06 -15.75
C SER A 119 -4.45 11.84 -16.97
N ARG A 120 -4.38 12.76 -17.93
CA ARG A 120 -5.07 12.62 -19.23
C ARG A 120 -4.45 11.53 -20.11
N GLU A 121 -3.17 11.24 -19.87
CA GLU A 121 -2.34 10.25 -20.56
C GLU A 121 -1.52 9.49 -19.52
#